data_AF-A0A3M0I0W0-F1
#
_entry.id   AF-A0A3M0I0W0-F1
#
_cell.length_a   1.000
_cell.length_b   1.000
_cell.length_c   1.000
_cell.angle_alpha   90.00
_cell.angle_beta   90.00
_cell.angle_gamma   90.00
#
_symmetry.space_group_name_H-M   'P 1'
#
loop_
_entity.id
_entity.type
_entity.pdbx_description
1 polymer ?
#
loop_
_entity_poly.entity_id
_entity_poly.type
_entity_poly.pdbx_seq_one_letter_code
_entity_poly.pdbx_strand_id
1 'polypeptide(L)'
;MPSSSGECARRSASWSPTGPSCPAIRAARSWQASRPPSPGRWPIRYWRNCCTGGPYPDSNRPPGPSNPRCGSWNSCAPPCGRPCMPDSSRPRAPTRTEWPCTPLSRPASSVSSSPTSRPHRSRRAASPGSHRRQWTCSSTSTPPRRASPMTQTYVDAARLPQTDRDRSALVGEAEGRAAINVLQQLGDEDWQRPTDCVEWDVRTLVSHLVAQCEDIISLPTMLRREITGRRRHSGKGPVDAHMAAQVADHTAASGPALVAQFALLWPRAVRARGRRPALMRRATIESGLSTAPRMSVGHLLDTIYNRDLWMHRLDLARATGQSFAVGDHDRHIVEQAVRDLALTWSEAPFALELTGPAGGRWLIGPGEPTAVVRADAVTYLRALAGRDPDVPLELVSGSEQALAAARRARVVF
;
A
#
# COMPACT_ATOMS: atom_id res chain seq x y z
N MET A 1 -60.11 -36.10 10.21
CA MET A 1 -60.26 -35.87 11.66
C MET A 1 -59.07 -35.01 12.08
N PRO A 2 -59.25 -33.83 12.72
CA PRO A 2 -60.50 -33.02 12.85
C PRO A 2 -60.90 -32.45 11.45
N SER A 3 -61.73 -31.43 11.17
CA SER A 3 -62.62 -30.48 11.89
C SER A 3 -62.08 -29.15 12.49
N SER A 4 -63.00 -28.15 12.55
CA SER A 4 -63.05 -26.88 13.32
C SER A 4 -61.84 -25.93 13.41
N SER A 5 -61.85 -24.61 13.10
CA SER A 5 -62.86 -23.51 12.95
C SER A 5 -63.12 -22.63 14.19
N GLY A 6 -63.03 -21.30 14.01
CA GLY A 6 -63.49 -20.25 14.95
C GLY A 6 -62.42 -19.21 15.35
N GLU A 7 -62.75 -17.94 15.65
CA GLU A 7 -63.24 -16.84 14.77
C GLU A 7 -63.54 -15.57 15.63
N CYS A 8 -63.30 -14.35 15.11
CA CYS A 8 -63.68 -13.02 15.67
C CYS A 8 -63.10 -12.65 17.08
N ALA A 9 -62.92 -11.39 17.51
CA ALA A 9 -63.38 -10.05 17.07
C ALA A 9 -62.25 -9.00 17.35
N ARG A 10 -61.97 -7.94 16.56
CA ARG A 10 -62.76 -6.78 16.07
C ARG A 10 -62.79 -5.55 17.03
N ARG A 11 -61.89 -4.57 16.81
CA ARG A 11 -61.96 -3.09 17.07
C ARG A 11 -60.60 -2.48 16.68
N SER A 12 -60.35 -1.47 15.83
CA SER A 12 -61.12 -0.42 15.11
C SER A 12 -61.06 1.02 15.68
N ALA A 13 -59.93 1.72 15.45
CA ALA A 13 -59.83 3.18 15.20
C ALA A 13 -58.40 3.42 14.62
N SER A 14 -58.11 4.03 13.46
CA SER A 14 -58.66 5.14 12.67
C SER A 14 -58.51 6.52 13.31
N TRP A 15 -57.73 7.41 12.67
CA TRP A 15 -58.05 8.84 12.43
C TRP A 15 -57.18 9.33 11.24
N SER A 16 -57.54 10.44 10.60
CA SER A 16 -57.01 10.85 9.28
C SER A 16 -56.87 12.39 9.14
N PRO A 17 -56.16 12.91 8.11
CA PRO A 17 -55.57 14.26 8.17
C PRO A 17 -56.37 15.36 7.45
N THR A 18 -56.04 16.62 7.76
CA THR A 18 -56.44 17.84 7.02
C THR A 18 -55.30 18.85 6.97
N GLY A 19 -55.08 19.50 5.81
CA GLY A 19 -54.19 20.66 5.64
C GLY A 19 -54.94 22.00 5.84
N PRO A 20 -54.71 23.08 5.05
CA PRO A 20 -53.80 23.20 3.88
C PRO A 20 -53.09 24.58 3.70
N SER A 21 -52.49 24.77 2.51
CA SER A 21 -52.32 26.05 1.76
C SER A 21 -51.01 26.86 1.81
N CYS A 22 -50.66 27.37 0.61
CA CYS A 22 -49.57 28.29 0.24
C CYS A 22 -50.15 29.73 0.01
N PRO A 23 -49.44 30.81 -0.45
CA PRO A 23 -48.42 30.85 -1.52
C PRO A 23 -47.23 31.84 -1.28
N ALA A 24 -46.48 32.19 -2.35
CA ALA A 24 -45.23 32.96 -2.32
C ALA A 24 -45.31 34.37 -2.94
N ILE A 25 -44.38 35.27 -2.56
CA ILE A 25 -44.16 36.60 -3.17
C ILE A 25 -42.63 36.83 -3.41
N ARG A 26 -42.29 37.72 -4.36
CA ARG A 26 -40.93 37.98 -4.86
C ARG A 26 -40.14 39.03 -4.06
N ALA A 27 -38.83 38.75 -3.94
CA ALA A 27 -37.67 39.65 -4.13
C ALA A 27 -37.42 40.91 -3.25
N ALA A 28 -36.14 41.01 -2.83
CA ALA A 28 -35.21 42.14 -3.02
C ALA A 28 -34.53 42.74 -1.77
N ARG A 29 -33.25 43.07 -1.96
CA ARG A 29 -32.38 44.01 -1.20
C ARG A 29 -31.96 43.64 0.24
N SER A 30 -30.72 43.13 0.32
CA SER A 30 -29.60 43.58 1.18
C SER A 30 -29.80 43.82 2.68
N TRP A 31 -28.88 43.27 3.49
CA TRP A 31 -27.93 44.07 4.28
C TRP A 31 -26.63 43.28 4.49
N GLN A 32 -25.52 43.94 4.85
CA GLN A 32 -24.19 43.33 4.94
C GLN A 32 -23.82 42.96 6.38
N ALA A 33 -23.26 41.76 6.60
CA ALA A 33 -22.57 41.41 7.84
C ALA A 33 -21.41 40.43 7.56
N SER A 34 -20.21 40.87 7.92
CA SER A 34 -18.91 40.24 7.68
C SER A 34 -18.82 38.75 8.02
N ARG A 35 -18.43 37.91 7.05
CA ARG A 35 -17.82 36.61 7.33
C ARG A 35 -16.30 36.75 7.40
N PRO A 36 -15.59 36.06 8.31
CA PRO A 36 -14.13 35.97 8.26
C PRO A 36 -13.68 35.21 7.00
N PRO A 37 -12.46 35.46 6.49
CA PRO A 37 -11.96 34.78 5.31
C PRO A 37 -11.84 33.27 5.56
N SER A 38 -12.36 32.47 4.62
CA SER A 38 -12.16 31.01 4.66
C SER A 38 -10.67 30.69 4.55
N PRO A 39 -10.10 29.81 5.40
CA PRO A 39 -8.71 29.37 5.23
C PRO A 39 -8.56 28.74 3.84
N GLY A 40 -7.52 29.15 3.11
CA GLY A 40 -7.39 28.87 1.69
C GLY A 40 -7.35 27.37 1.38
N ARG A 41 -8.11 26.95 0.36
CA ARG A 41 -7.98 25.62 -0.24
C ARG A 41 -6.63 25.52 -0.96
N TRP A 42 -5.61 25.05 -0.27
CA TRP A 42 -4.32 24.72 -0.89
C TRP A 42 -4.50 23.58 -1.91
N PRO A 43 -3.98 23.72 -3.14
CA PRO A 43 -4.29 22.78 -4.21
C PRO A 43 -3.50 21.46 -4.08
N ILE A 44 -4.21 20.34 -4.13
CA ILE A 44 -3.64 18.99 -4.21
C ILE A 44 -2.91 18.85 -5.56
N ARG A 45 -1.58 19.06 -5.56
CA ARG A 45 -0.79 19.25 -6.79
C ARG A 45 0.08 18.07 -7.26
N TYR A 46 0.18 16.99 -6.48
CA TYR A 46 1.08 15.87 -6.82
C TYR A 46 0.41 14.62 -7.42
N TRP A 47 -0.91 14.62 -7.61
CA TRP A 47 -1.67 13.53 -8.25
C TRP A 47 -2.77 14.05 -9.18
N ARG A 48 -2.48 15.08 -10.00
CA ARG A 48 -3.54 15.77 -10.80
C ARG A 48 -3.17 16.36 -12.16
N ASN A 49 -1.98 16.07 -12.72
CA ASN A 49 -1.48 16.71 -13.94
C ASN A 49 -1.63 15.85 -15.22
N CYS A 50 -2.87 15.42 -15.55
CA CYS A 50 -3.16 14.75 -16.83
C CYS A 50 -4.53 15.12 -17.44
N CYS A 51 -4.97 16.40 -17.40
CA CYS A 51 -6.12 16.84 -18.22
C CYS A 51 -6.23 18.37 -18.38
N THR A 52 -5.63 18.94 -19.44
CA THR A 52 -6.12 20.05 -20.32
C THR A 52 -4.93 20.59 -21.13
N GLY A 53 -5.01 20.56 -22.47
CA GLY A 53 -4.07 21.27 -23.34
C GLY A 53 -4.67 22.58 -23.84
N GLY A 54 -3.88 23.66 -23.83
CA GLY A 54 -4.26 24.99 -24.31
C GLY A 54 -3.25 26.04 -23.83
N PRO A 55 -2.71 26.90 -24.72
CA PRO A 55 -1.63 27.82 -24.36
C PRO A 55 -2.15 29.08 -23.67
N TYR A 56 -1.28 29.68 -22.83
CA TYR A 56 -1.38 31.08 -22.43
C TYR A 56 -0.02 31.75 -22.64
N PRO A 57 0.03 32.98 -23.18
CA PRO A 57 1.29 33.69 -23.39
C PRO A 57 1.80 34.31 -22.09
N ASP A 58 3.12 34.46 -21.99
CA ASP A 58 3.81 35.11 -20.89
C ASP A 58 4.57 36.34 -21.42
N SER A 59 4.38 37.52 -20.84
CA SER A 59 5.07 38.74 -21.27
C SER A 59 5.05 39.85 -20.22
N ASN A 60 6.14 40.01 -19.45
CA ASN A 60 6.38 41.27 -18.74
C ASN A 60 7.85 41.50 -18.32
N ARG A 61 8.73 41.88 -19.27
CA ARG A 61 9.93 42.72 -19.04
C ARG A 61 10.49 43.29 -20.37
N PRO A 62 11.19 44.45 -20.35
CA PRO A 62 11.56 45.20 -21.57
C PRO A 62 12.90 44.76 -22.18
N PRO A 63 13.19 45.14 -23.44
CA PRO A 63 14.36 44.67 -24.19
C PRO A 63 15.66 45.47 -23.94
N GLY A 64 16.79 44.80 -24.15
CA GLY A 64 18.14 45.37 -24.33
C GLY A 64 18.73 44.95 -25.70
N PRO A 65 19.76 45.63 -26.22
CA PRO A 65 19.99 45.69 -27.67
C PRO A 65 20.78 44.53 -28.31
N SER A 66 20.70 44.55 -29.64
CA SER A 66 21.41 43.80 -30.68
C SER A 66 22.95 43.76 -30.53
N ASN A 67 23.74 42.95 -31.27
CA ASN A 67 23.56 42.48 -32.64
C ASN A 67 24.29 41.11 -32.91
N PRO A 68 24.68 40.65 -34.14
CA PRO A 68 24.24 39.32 -34.59
C PRO A 68 25.38 38.34 -34.96
N ARG A 69 25.04 37.10 -35.34
CA ARG A 69 25.76 36.36 -36.39
C ARG A 69 24.90 35.30 -37.10
N CYS A 70 25.26 35.05 -38.35
CA CYS A 70 24.46 34.38 -39.38
C CYS A 70 24.25 32.87 -39.14
N GLY A 71 23.16 32.32 -39.69
CA GLY A 71 22.84 30.89 -39.67
C GLY A 71 21.57 30.57 -40.47
N SER A 72 21.59 30.80 -41.78
CA SER A 72 20.43 30.58 -42.68
C SER A 72 20.16 29.09 -42.93
N TRP A 73 18.89 28.71 -43.15
CA TRP A 73 18.37 28.15 -44.42
C TRP A 73 16.96 27.53 -44.26
N ASN A 74 15.96 28.28 -44.74
CA ASN A 74 14.68 27.91 -45.37
C ASN A 74 14.00 26.54 -45.14
N SER A 75 12.73 26.65 -44.70
CA SER A 75 11.53 26.02 -45.30
C SER A 75 11.24 24.52 -45.10
N CYS A 76 10.00 24.24 -44.70
CA CYS A 76 9.39 22.91 -44.67
C CYS A 76 8.25 22.77 -45.70
N ALA A 77 8.02 21.52 -46.15
CA ALA A 77 6.85 21.03 -46.89
C ALA A 77 6.65 21.63 -48.31
N PRO A 78 5.73 21.08 -49.16
CA PRO A 78 4.91 19.85 -49.04
C PRO A 78 5.28 18.85 -50.19
N PRO A 79 4.41 17.98 -50.77
CA PRO A 79 3.10 17.45 -50.36
C PRO A 79 3.00 15.90 -50.39
N CYS A 80 1.79 15.38 -50.29
CA CYS A 80 1.42 13.97 -50.41
C CYS A 80 1.39 13.42 -51.86
N GLY A 81 1.65 12.13 -52.04
CA GLY A 81 1.45 11.41 -53.31
C GLY A 81 1.59 9.89 -53.19
N ARG A 82 0.70 9.13 -53.87
CA ARG A 82 0.84 7.69 -54.18
C ARG A 82 1.45 7.56 -55.59
N PRO A 83 2.22 6.50 -55.90
CA PRO A 83 1.61 5.39 -56.66
C PRO A 83 2.18 3.96 -56.42
N CYS A 84 1.37 2.98 -56.82
CA CYS A 84 1.69 1.62 -57.31
C CYS A 84 2.48 0.56 -56.50
N MET A 85 2.07 -0.70 -56.73
CA MET A 85 2.74 -1.97 -56.37
C MET A 85 3.96 -2.23 -57.27
N PRO A 86 4.80 -3.23 -56.95
CA PRO A 86 4.65 -4.52 -57.66
C PRO A 86 4.40 -5.74 -56.73
N ASP A 87 3.80 -6.78 -57.31
CA ASP A 87 3.54 -8.09 -56.68
C ASP A 87 4.80 -8.98 -56.68
N SER A 88 4.97 -9.80 -55.64
CA SER A 88 5.83 -11.00 -55.67
C SER A 88 5.47 -12.01 -54.55
N SER A 89 4.33 -12.67 -54.71
CA SER A 89 4.23 -14.14 -54.61
C SER A 89 4.86 -14.90 -53.40
N ARG A 90 4.11 -14.94 -52.29
CA ARG A 90 3.84 -16.14 -51.43
C ARG A 90 5.00 -16.84 -50.65
N PRO A 91 4.70 -17.69 -49.63
CA PRO A 91 5.61 -17.92 -48.50
C PRO A 91 6.41 -19.23 -48.55
N ARG A 92 7.46 -19.31 -47.70
CA ARG A 92 8.04 -20.58 -47.25
C ARG A 92 7.39 -21.06 -45.95
N ALA A 93 7.08 -22.36 -45.90
CA ALA A 93 6.54 -23.06 -44.73
C ALA A 93 7.64 -23.38 -43.68
N PRO A 94 7.29 -23.72 -42.42
CA PRO A 94 8.27 -23.85 -41.34
C PRO A 94 9.03 -25.17 -41.38
N THR A 95 10.30 -25.13 -40.96
CA THR A 95 11.11 -26.33 -40.71
C THR A 95 10.66 -27.01 -39.41
N ARG A 96 10.00 -28.16 -39.53
CA ARG A 96 9.89 -29.14 -38.44
C ARG A 96 11.30 -29.52 -37.95
N THR A 97 11.47 -29.60 -36.63
CA THR A 97 12.52 -30.43 -36.01
C THR A 97 11.83 -31.39 -35.06
N GLU A 98 11.66 -32.63 -35.50
CA GLU A 98 10.98 -33.68 -34.75
C GLU A 98 11.94 -34.31 -33.73
N TRP A 99 11.52 -34.38 -32.48
CA TRP A 99 12.19 -35.21 -31.47
C TRP A 99 11.45 -36.55 -31.37
N PRO A 100 12.15 -37.69 -31.46
CA PRO A 100 11.51 -39.00 -31.52
C PRO A 100 10.93 -39.41 -30.16
N CYS A 101 9.69 -39.89 -30.18
CA CYS A 101 9.12 -40.67 -29.09
C CYS A 101 9.25 -42.16 -29.41
N THR A 102 9.88 -42.93 -28.52
CA THR A 102 9.68 -44.39 -28.42
C THR A 102 9.80 -44.82 -26.95
N PRO A 103 9.02 -45.81 -26.49
CA PRO A 103 8.90 -46.16 -25.08
C PRO A 103 9.82 -47.33 -24.67
N LEU A 104 9.97 -47.57 -23.36
CA LEU A 104 10.11 -48.92 -22.82
C LEU A 104 9.74 -49.02 -21.33
N SER A 105 9.45 -50.26 -20.91
CA SER A 105 8.64 -50.62 -19.75
C SER A 105 9.32 -50.56 -18.38
N ARG A 106 8.48 -50.42 -17.35
CA ARG A 106 8.65 -50.94 -15.97
C ARG A 106 9.26 -52.36 -15.93
N PRO A 107 9.97 -52.73 -14.85
CA PRO A 107 9.29 -53.41 -13.73
C PRO A 107 9.53 -52.74 -12.36
N ALA A 108 9.10 -53.40 -11.28
CA ALA A 108 9.07 -52.87 -9.91
C ALA A 108 10.12 -53.52 -8.99
N SER A 109 10.38 -52.86 -7.85
CA SER A 109 10.99 -53.46 -6.66
C SER A 109 10.20 -53.05 -5.42
N SER A 110 9.89 -54.00 -4.54
CA SER A 110 8.97 -53.83 -3.40
C SER A 110 9.59 -54.27 -2.08
N VAL A 111 9.69 -53.34 -1.13
CA VAL A 111 9.94 -53.53 0.31
C VAL A 111 9.23 -52.34 0.98
N SER A 112 8.29 -52.46 1.93
CA SER A 112 8.28 -53.22 3.20
C SER A 112 9.46 -52.82 4.11
N SER A 113 9.30 -52.50 5.40
CA SER A 113 8.18 -52.78 6.32
C SER A 113 7.88 -51.58 7.26
N SER A 114 6.79 -51.66 8.02
CA SER A 114 6.36 -50.62 8.99
C SER A 114 6.89 -50.90 10.43
N PRO A 115 6.34 -50.37 11.56
CA PRO A 115 7.16 -49.55 12.46
C PRO A 115 7.38 -50.13 13.88
N THR A 116 8.50 -49.74 14.52
CA THR A 116 8.79 -50.07 15.93
C THR A 116 8.18 -49.05 16.89
N SER A 117 7.11 -49.46 17.59
CA SER A 117 6.44 -48.69 18.66
C SER A 117 6.82 -49.22 20.05
N ARG A 118 6.74 -48.34 21.08
CA ARG A 118 6.69 -48.56 22.56
C ARG A 118 7.87 -47.92 23.35
N PRO A 119 7.70 -47.59 24.66
CA PRO A 119 6.63 -46.73 25.19
C PRO A 119 7.12 -45.75 26.30
N HIS A 120 6.16 -45.01 26.88
CA HIS A 120 6.29 -44.14 28.07
C HIS A 120 7.32 -44.53 29.15
N ARG A 121 7.92 -43.49 29.75
CA ARG A 121 7.90 -43.38 31.22
C ARG A 121 7.84 -41.93 31.72
N SER A 122 6.63 -41.49 32.11
CA SER A 122 6.48 -40.36 33.03
C SER A 122 6.70 -40.84 34.47
N ARG A 123 7.18 -39.96 35.36
CA ARG A 123 7.23 -40.23 36.80
C ARG A 123 6.77 -39.00 37.57
N ARG A 124 5.77 -39.19 38.44
CA ARG A 124 5.20 -38.14 39.29
C ARG A 124 6.08 -37.88 40.53
N ALA A 125 5.83 -36.69 41.09
CA ALA A 125 6.20 -36.18 42.39
C ALA A 125 6.54 -37.18 43.52
N ALA A 126 7.51 -36.77 44.36
CA ALA A 126 7.63 -37.20 45.74
C ALA A 126 8.07 -36.01 46.63
N SER A 127 7.15 -35.55 47.47
CA SER A 127 7.37 -34.73 48.68
C SER A 127 6.53 -35.41 49.77
N PRO A 128 7.01 -35.54 51.02
CA PRO A 128 7.14 -34.36 51.89
C PRO A 128 8.41 -34.33 52.77
N GLY A 129 8.80 -33.12 53.20
CA GLY A 129 9.77 -32.89 54.27
C GLY A 129 9.28 -31.75 55.17
N SER A 130 8.94 -32.05 56.42
CA SER A 130 8.24 -31.13 57.32
C SER A 130 9.20 -30.38 58.25
N HIS A 131 9.37 -29.07 58.05
CA HIS A 131 9.96 -28.19 59.06
C HIS A 131 9.07 -27.00 59.40
N ARG A 132 8.49 -27.08 60.59
CA ARG A 132 7.64 -26.06 61.23
C ARG A 132 8.52 -24.89 61.68
N ARG A 133 8.36 -23.71 61.07
CA ARG A 133 8.88 -22.44 61.61
C ARG A 133 7.74 -21.46 61.84
N GLN A 134 7.54 -21.09 63.10
CA GLN A 134 6.63 -20.03 63.50
C GLN A 134 7.23 -18.68 63.08
N TRP A 135 6.39 -17.78 62.57
CA TRP A 135 6.69 -16.36 62.45
C TRP A 135 5.52 -15.57 63.03
N THR A 136 5.84 -14.63 63.90
CA THR A 136 4.88 -13.85 64.70
C THR A 136 4.25 -12.73 63.87
N CYS A 137 2.94 -12.53 64.04
CA CYS A 137 2.22 -11.43 63.40
C CYS A 137 2.56 -10.09 64.08
N SER A 138 3.41 -9.28 63.45
CA SER A 138 3.60 -7.87 63.79
C SER A 138 2.89 -6.99 62.75
N SER A 139 1.69 -6.54 63.06
CA SER A 139 0.83 -5.77 62.15
C SER A 139 1.15 -4.27 62.19
N THR A 140 2.06 -3.81 61.34
CA THR A 140 2.31 -2.37 61.13
C THR A 140 1.65 -1.93 59.82
N SER A 141 0.51 -1.25 59.91
CA SER A 141 -0.31 -0.87 58.75
C SER A 141 0.28 0.33 58.00
N THR A 142 1.14 0.07 57.01
CA THR A 142 1.57 1.08 56.04
C THR A 142 0.35 1.56 55.22
N PRO A 143 0.08 2.88 55.12
CA PRO A 143 -1.02 3.37 54.29
C PRO A 143 -0.78 3.02 52.82
N PRO A 144 -1.83 2.71 52.03
CA PRO A 144 -1.67 2.30 50.65
C PRO A 144 -1.01 3.43 49.84
N ARG A 145 0.23 3.19 49.40
CA ARG A 145 1.00 4.16 48.60
C ARG A 145 0.20 4.45 47.32
N ARG A 146 -0.34 5.67 47.23
CA ARG A 146 -1.18 6.15 46.12
C ARG A 146 -0.58 5.65 44.81
N ALA A 147 -1.33 4.84 44.07
CA ALA A 147 -0.82 4.16 42.90
C ALA A 147 -0.22 5.18 41.94
N SER A 148 1.10 5.09 41.72
CA SER A 148 1.76 5.82 40.66
C SER A 148 1.04 5.45 39.35
N PRO A 149 0.64 6.41 38.50
CA PRO A 149 0.06 6.07 37.21
C PRO A 149 1.06 5.16 36.49
N MET A 150 0.58 4.05 35.92
CA MET A 150 1.43 3.14 35.18
C MET A 150 2.12 3.92 34.07
N THR A 151 3.44 4.11 34.17
CA THR A 151 4.22 4.88 33.20
C THR A 151 4.17 4.15 31.87
N GLN A 152 3.25 4.57 31.01
CA GLN A 152 2.92 3.90 29.75
C GLN A 152 4.12 3.96 28.82
N THR A 153 4.96 2.92 28.82
CA THR A 153 6.24 2.95 28.11
C THR A 153 6.02 2.86 26.61
N TYR A 154 6.26 3.97 25.92
CA TYR A 154 6.29 4.03 24.46
C TYR A 154 7.66 3.58 23.93
N VAL A 155 7.67 2.85 22.81
CA VAL A 155 8.92 2.44 22.16
C VAL A 155 9.43 3.57 21.26
N ASP A 156 10.69 3.99 21.43
CA ASP A 156 11.34 4.93 20.51
C ASP A 156 11.38 4.32 19.09
N ALA A 157 10.58 4.87 18.18
CA ALA A 157 10.43 4.33 16.83
C ALA A 157 11.71 4.49 15.99
N ALA A 158 12.51 5.53 16.23
CA ALA A 158 13.80 5.72 15.57
C ALA A 158 14.86 4.69 16.02
N ARG A 159 14.61 3.94 17.11
CA ARG A 159 15.44 2.82 17.59
C ARG A 159 14.94 1.42 17.20
N LEU A 160 13.76 1.29 16.59
CA LEU A 160 13.32 -0.01 16.04
C LEU A 160 14.39 -0.54 15.07
N PRO A 161 14.75 -1.84 15.08
CA PRO A 161 15.72 -2.36 14.13
C PRO A 161 15.20 -2.20 12.69
N GLN A 162 16.07 -1.78 11.77
CA GLN A 162 15.77 -1.87 10.34
C GLN A 162 15.71 -3.35 9.94
N THR A 163 14.75 -3.70 9.08
CA THR A 163 14.63 -5.03 8.45
C THR A 163 15.96 -5.51 7.85
N ASP A 164 16.44 -6.66 8.28
CA ASP A 164 17.53 -7.38 7.63
C ASP A 164 17.03 -8.23 6.44
N ARG A 165 17.95 -8.81 5.65
CA ARG A 165 17.58 -9.54 4.42
C ARG A 165 16.75 -10.79 4.68
N ASP A 166 17.01 -11.50 5.77
CA ASP A 166 16.39 -12.79 6.06
C ASP A 166 14.99 -12.56 6.65
N ARG A 167 14.86 -11.54 7.52
CA ARG A 167 13.56 -11.00 7.95
C ARG A 167 12.74 -10.47 6.78
N SER A 168 13.37 -9.73 5.85
CA SER A 168 12.70 -9.24 4.64
C SER A 168 12.21 -10.37 3.74
N ALA A 169 12.98 -11.45 3.62
CA ALA A 169 12.59 -12.63 2.85
C ALA A 169 11.37 -13.32 3.48
N LEU A 170 11.40 -13.57 4.79
CA LEU A 170 10.27 -14.17 5.53
C LEU A 170 9.00 -13.33 5.43
N VAL A 171 9.11 -12.01 5.61
CA VAL A 171 7.96 -11.08 5.50
C VAL A 171 7.45 -11.01 4.06
N GLY A 172 8.34 -10.99 3.06
CA GLY A 172 7.96 -11.02 1.65
C GLY A 172 7.28 -12.33 1.23
N GLU A 173 7.74 -13.49 1.72
CA GLU A 173 7.09 -14.78 1.43
C GLU A 173 5.75 -14.99 2.17
N ALA A 174 5.51 -14.26 3.27
CA ALA A 174 4.22 -14.19 3.95
C ALA A 174 3.26 -13.23 3.22
N GLU A 175 3.70 -12.00 2.93
CA GLU A 175 2.89 -10.98 2.26
C GLU A 175 2.52 -11.40 0.83
N GLY A 176 3.45 -11.98 0.08
CA GLY A 176 3.16 -12.57 -1.23
C GLY A 176 2.05 -13.62 -1.19
N ARG A 177 1.99 -14.43 -0.13
CA ARG A 177 0.94 -15.44 0.08
C ARG A 177 -0.39 -14.78 0.41
N ALA A 178 -0.38 -13.76 1.28
CA ALA A 178 -1.58 -12.98 1.59
C ALA A 178 -2.13 -12.27 0.35
N ALA A 179 -1.26 -11.73 -0.51
CA ALA A 179 -1.66 -11.08 -1.77
C ALA A 179 -2.24 -12.10 -2.77
N ILE A 180 -1.58 -13.24 -2.96
CA ILE A 180 -2.10 -14.34 -3.80
C ILE A 180 -3.47 -14.82 -3.32
N ASN A 181 -3.71 -14.92 -2.01
CA ASN A 181 -5.02 -15.29 -1.47
C ASN A 181 -6.13 -14.29 -1.84
N VAL A 182 -5.84 -12.98 -1.92
CA VAL A 182 -6.80 -11.98 -2.41
C VAL A 182 -6.99 -12.11 -3.93
N LEU A 183 -5.90 -12.25 -4.69
CA LEU A 183 -5.93 -12.41 -6.15
C LEU A 183 -6.68 -13.67 -6.63
N GLN A 184 -6.72 -14.72 -5.81
CA GLN A 184 -7.46 -15.96 -6.11
C GLN A 184 -8.97 -15.87 -5.87
N GLN A 185 -9.46 -14.77 -5.27
CA GLN A 185 -10.89 -14.54 -4.99
C GLN A 185 -11.54 -13.53 -5.96
N LEU A 186 -10.81 -13.07 -6.99
CA LEU A 186 -11.27 -12.09 -7.96
C LEU A 186 -12.25 -12.70 -8.98
N GLY A 187 -13.42 -12.09 -9.15
CA GLY A 187 -14.35 -12.39 -10.22
C GLY A 187 -13.99 -11.68 -11.54
N ASP A 188 -14.68 -12.03 -12.63
CA ASP A 188 -14.45 -11.40 -13.94
C ASP A 188 -14.81 -9.90 -13.95
N GLU A 189 -15.76 -9.48 -13.12
CA GLU A 189 -16.14 -8.06 -12.95
C GLU A 189 -15.15 -7.23 -12.12
N ASP A 190 -14.36 -7.86 -11.24
CA ASP A 190 -13.44 -7.14 -10.34
C ASP A 190 -12.32 -6.45 -11.12
N TRP A 191 -11.90 -7.00 -12.26
CA TRP A 191 -10.76 -6.54 -13.04
C TRP A 191 -10.85 -5.08 -13.51
N GLN A 192 -12.08 -4.57 -13.71
CA GLN A 192 -12.35 -3.20 -14.16
C GLN A 192 -12.71 -2.25 -13.00
N ARG A 193 -12.77 -2.74 -11.75
CA ARG A 193 -13.10 -1.89 -10.60
C ARG A 193 -11.96 -0.89 -10.32
N PRO A 194 -12.27 0.38 -10.03
CA PRO A 194 -11.26 1.37 -9.67
C PRO A 194 -10.65 1.05 -8.31
N THR A 195 -9.37 1.37 -8.14
CA THR A 195 -8.64 1.19 -6.87
C THR A 195 -8.42 2.52 -6.15
N ASP A 196 -7.89 2.48 -4.92
CA ASP A 196 -7.39 3.68 -4.23
C ASP A 196 -6.13 4.28 -4.94
N CYS A 197 -5.60 3.65 -6.01
CA CYS A 197 -4.64 4.25 -6.94
C CYS A 197 -5.39 4.98 -8.07
N VAL A 198 -5.25 6.31 -8.13
CA VAL A 198 -5.87 7.13 -9.18
C VAL A 198 -5.36 6.71 -10.57
N GLU A 199 -6.24 6.72 -11.57
CA GLU A 199 -6.03 6.19 -12.93
C GLU A 199 -5.98 4.64 -13.05
N TRP A 200 -5.95 3.86 -11.96
CA TRP A 200 -5.70 2.41 -12.02
C TRP A 200 -6.92 1.56 -11.63
N ASP A 201 -7.34 0.68 -12.53
CA ASP A 201 -8.22 -0.46 -12.24
C ASP A 201 -7.44 -1.64 -11.61
N VAL A 202 -8.16 -2.63 -11.10
CA VAL A 202 -7.57 -3.86 -10.52
C VAL A 202 -6.61 -4.53 -11.51
N ARG A 203 -6.95 -4.64 -12.79
CA ARG A 203 -6.06 -5.24 -13.81
C ARG A 203 -4.75 -4.45 -13.97
N THR A 204 -4.80 -3.13 -13.99
CA THR A 204 -3.64 -2.24 -14.09
C THR A 204 -2.76 -2.37 -12.86
N LEU A 205 -3.35 -2.44 -11.67
CA LEU A 205 -2.63 -2.64 -10.42
C LEU A 205 -1.89 -3.99 -10.39
N VAL A 206 -2.54 -5.09 -10.77
CA VAL A 206 -1.87 -6.40 -10.84
C VAL A 206 -0.81 -6.45 -11.96
N SER A 207 -1.03 -5.71 -13.06
CA SER A 207 -0.01 -5.53 -14.11
C SER A 207 1.26 -4.86 -13.58
N HIS A 208 1.13 -3.83 -12.73
CA HIS A 208 2.26 -3.23 -12.04
C HIS A 208 2.97 -4.24 -11.13
N LEU A 209 2.25 -5.00 -10.30
CA LEU A 209 2.83 -6.00 -9.39
C LEU A 209 3.62 -7.09 -10.13
N VAL A 210 3.11 -7.58 -11.27
CA VAL A 210 3.83 -8.53 -12.14
C VAL A 210 5.11 -7.88 -12.69
N ALA A 211 4.99 -6.68 -13.25
CA ALA A 211 6.12 -5.97 -13.84
C ALA A 211 7.22 -5.64 -12.82
N GLN A 212 6.84 -5.23 -11.61
CA GLN A 212 7.75 -4.98 -10.50
C GLN A 212 8.56 -6.24 -10.14
N CYS A 213 7.93 -7.43 -10.13
CA CYS A 213 8.65 -8.69 -9.94
C CYS A 213 9.69 -8.93 -11.04
N GLU A 214 9.34 -8.67 -12.31
CA GLU A 214 10.27 -8.82 -13.44
C GLU A 214 11.48 -7.90 -13.32
N ASP A 215 11.29 -6.66 -12.87
CA ASP A 215 12.37 -5.67 -12.71
C ASP A 215 13.26 -6.00 -11.51
N ILE A 216 12.67 -6.47 -10.40
CA ILE A 216 13.39 -7.00 -9.23
C ILE A 216 14.26 -8.21 -9.61
N ILE A 217 13.83 -9.03 -10.57
CA ILE A 217 14.59 -10.17 -11.09
C ILE A 217 15.64 -9.71 -12.13
N SER A 218 15.26 -8.84 -13.06
CA SER A 218 16.01 -8.51 -14.28
C SER A 218 16.34 -7.01 -14.37
N LEU A 219 17.59 -6.65 -14.03
CA LEU A 219 18.08 -5.27 -14.19
C LEU A 219 18.04 -4.78 -15.65
N PRO A 220 18.26 -5.60 -16.70
CA PRO A 220 18.04 -5.18 -18.08
C PRO A 220 16.57 -4.83 -18.38
N THR A 221 15.59 -5.53 -17.78
CA THR A 221 14.17 -5.21 -17.92
C THR A 221 13.85 -3.87 -17.24
N MET A 222 14.34 -3.70 -16.01
CA MET A 222 14.23 -2.46 -15.24
C MET A 222 14.80 -1.26 -16.01
N LEU A 223 16.02 -1.40 -16.55
CA LEU A 223 16.69 -0.34 -17.31
C LEU A 223 15.98 -0.04 -18.64
N ARG A 224 15.45 -1.06 -19.34
CA ARG A 224 14.62 -0.87 -20.55
C ARG A 224 13.37 -0.06 -20.23
N ARG A 225 12.66 -0.36 -19.14
CA ARG A 225 11.47 0.37 -18.68
C ARG A 225 11.81 1.79 -18.27
N GLU A 226 12.89 1.97 -17.52
CA GLU A 226 13.40 3.28 -17.08
C GLU A 226 13.80 4.20 -18.25
N ILE A 227 14.38 3.64 -19.33
CA ILE A 227 14.65 4.37 -20.57
C ILE A 227 13.35 4.63 -21.37
N THR A 228 12.45 3.65 -21.43
CA THR A 228 11.20 3.73 -22.18
C THR A 228 10.23 4.74 -21.57
N GLY A 229 10.07 4.72 -20.26
CA GLY A 229 9.22 5.62 -19.48
C GLY A 229 9.60 7.07 -19.72
N ARG A 230 10.86 7.43 -19.46
CA ARG A 230 11.35 8.80 -19.70
C ARG A 230 11.26 9.27 -21.15
N ARG A 231 11.22 8.35 -22.13
CA ARG A 231 11.04 8.68 -23.56
C ARG A 231 9.59 8.80 -23.99
N ARG A 232 8.67 8.01 -23.43
CA ARG A 232 7.24 7.96 -23.85
C ARG A 232 6.30 8.72 -22.93
N HIS A 233 6.71 8.99 -21.70
CA HIS A 233 5.94 9.63 -20.64
C HIS A 233 6.74 10.77 -19.99
N SER A 234 7.48 11.54 -20.80
CA SER A 234 8.34 12.66 -20.36
C SER A 234 7.62 13.79 -19.62
N GLY A 235 6.29 13.85 -19.69
CA GLY A 235 5.45 14.76 -18.90
C GLY A 235 5.03 14.23 -17.52
N LYS A 236 5.36 12.98 -17.16
CA LYS A 236 5.13 12.39 -15.84
C LYS A 236 6.44 12.39 -15.02
N GLY A 237 6.35 12.24 -13.69
CA GLY A 237 7.52 12.09 -12.83
C GLY A 237 8.31 10.81 -13.15
N PRO A 238 9.60 10.68 -12.78
CA PRO A 238 10.41 9.51 -13.16
C PRO A 238 9.80 8.17 -12.75
N VAL A 239 9.26 8.08 -11.54
CA VAL A 239 8.59 6.87 -11.02
C VAL A 239 7.30 6.59 -11.79
N ASP A 240 6.43 7.58 -11.97
CA ASP A 240 5.19 7.44 -12.74
C ASP A 240 5.44 7.05 -14.21
N ALA A 241 6.49 7.59 -14.82
CA ALA A 241 6.91 7.28 -16.16
C ALA A 241 7.43 5.83 -16.28
N HIS A 242 8.14 5.35 -15.24
CA HIS A 242 8.56 3.96 -15.11
C HIS A 242 7.35 3.02 -14.95
N MET A 243 6.41 3.35 -14.05
CA MET A 243 5.20 2.56 -13.81
C MET A 243 4.28 2.51 -15.04
N ALA A 244 4.18 3.61 -15.80
CA ALA A 244 3.48 3.60 -17.08
C ALA A 244 4.13 2.64 -18.10
N ALA A 245 5.46 2.55 -18.14
CA ALA A 245 6.18 1.58 -18.97
C ALA A 245 6.04 0.13 -18.48
N GLN A 246 5.93 -0.08 -17.15
CA GLN A 246 5.61 -1.39 -16.55
C GLN A 246 4.23 -1.90 -16.98
N VAL A 247 3.19 -1.07 -16.81
CA VAL A 247 1.81 -1.39 -17.22
C VAL A 247 1.71 -1.62 -18.73
N ALA A 248 2.41 -0.82 -19.54
CA ALA A 248 2.36 -0.90 -21.00
C ALA A 248 2.74 -2.29 -21.55
N ASP A 249 3.75 -2.95 -20.98
CA ASP A 249 4.20 -4.29 -21.42
C ASP A 249 3.12 -5.37 -21.21
N HIS A 250 2.27 -5.22 -20.19
CA HIS A 250 1.26 -6.20 -19.78
C HIS A 250 -0.14 -5.91 -20.32
N THR A 251 -0.28 -4.91 -21.20
CA THR A 251 -1.58 -4.46 -21.76
C THR A 251 -2.42 -5.58 -22.37
N ALA A 252 -1.80 -6.55 -23.04
CA ALA A 252 -2.47 -7.70 -23.67
C ALA A 252 -2.73 -8.90 -22.74
N ALA A 253 -2.29 -8.86 -21.47
CA ALA A 253 -2.51 -9.94 -20.53
C ALA A 253 -3.93 -9.91 -19.93
N SER A 254 -4.53 -11.10 -19.77
CA SER A 254 -5.77 -11.26 -19.01
C SER A 254 -5.50 -11.29 -17.50
N GLY A 255 -6.48 -10.90 -16.70
CA GLY A 255 -6.39 -10.92 -15.23
C GLY A 255 -5.90 -12.26 -14.67
N PRO A 256 -6.52 -13.41 -15.01
CA PRO A 256 -6.05 -14.73 -14.57
C PRO A 256 -4.60 -15.05 -14.98
N ALA A 257 -4.16 -14.60 -16.16
CA ALA A 257 -2.77 -14.77 -16.61
C ALA A 257 -1.80 -13.88 -15.81
N LEU A 258 -2.23 -12.72 -15.34
CA LEU A 258 -1.44 -11.87 -14.42
C LEU A 258 -1.33 -12.50 -13.03
N VAL A 259 -2.41 -13.08 -12.48
CA VAL A 259 -2.35 -13.81 -11.20
C VAL A 259 -1.37 -14.99 -11.26
N ALA A 260 -1.44 -15.79 -12.33
CA ALA A 260 -0.53 -16.92 -12.54
C ALA A 260 0.95 -16.46 -12.66
N GLN A 261 1.21 -15.36 -13.36
CA GLN A 261 2.55 -14.77 -13.45
C GLN A 261 3.03 -14.23 -12.10
N PHE A 262 2.19 -13.49 -11.36
CA PHE A 262 2.55 -12.95 -10.05
C PHE A 262 2.91 -14.08 -9.06
N ALA A 263 2.08 -15.12 -8.98
CA ALA A 263 2.32 -16.28 -8.11
C ALA A 263 3.64 -17.01 -8.45
N LEU A 264 4.02 -17.06 -9.73
CA LEU A 264 5.28 -17.66 -10.19
C LEU A 264 6.50 -16.75 -9.93
N LEU A 265 6.34 -15.43 -10.11
CA LEU A 265 7.43 -14.47 -10.11
C LEU A 265 7.74 -13.89 -8.73
N TRP A 266 6.75 -13.64 -7.86
CA TRP A 266 7.00 -13.02 -6.56
C TRP A 266 8.00 -13.80 -5.68
N PRO A 267 7.90 -15.14 -5.50
CA PRO A 267 8.91 -15.90 -4.75
C PRO A 267 10.31 -15.85 -5.39
N ARG A 268 10.39 -15.66 -6.72
CA ARG A 268 11.67 -15.47 -7.43
C ARG A 268 12.21 -14.05 -7.18
N ALA A 269 11.34 -13.04 -7.16
CA ALA A 269 11.67 -11.66 -6.85
C ALA A 269 12.23 -11.52 -5.42
N VAL A 270 11.55 -12.06 -4.40
CA VAL A 270 12.03 -12.06 -3.00
C VAL A 270 13.46 -12.63 -2.91
N ARG A 271 13.71 -13.80 -3.52
CA ARG A 271 15.06 -14.41 -3.56
C ARG A 271 16.07 -13.58 -4.36
N ALA A 272 15.66 -12.84 -5.38
CA ALA A 272 16.52 -11.93 -6.12
C ALA A 272 16.93 -10.70 -5.29
N ARG A 273 16.05 -10.16 -4.42
CA ARG A 273 16.37 -9.02 -3.52
C ARG A 273 17.49 -9.36 -2.54
N GLY A 274 17.42 -10.52 -1.88
CA GLY A 274 18.44 -10.98 -0.93
C GLY A 274 19.83 -11.18 -1.58
N ARG A 275 19.86 -11.64 -2.83
CA ARG A 275 21.07 -11.91 -3.62
C ARG A 275 21.77 -10.65 -4.17
N ARG A 276 21.24 -9.44 -3.99
CA ARG A 276 21.86 -8.22 -4.52
C ARG A 276 23.20 -7.89 -3.84
N PRO A 277 24.27 -7.53 -4.59
CA PRO A 277 25.60 -7.27 -4.03
C PRO A 277 25.62 -6.12 -3.02
N ALA A 278 26.48 -6.24 -2.00
CA ALA A 278 26.57 -5.27 -0.90
C ALA A 278 26.90 -3.84 -1.37
N LEU A 279 27.75 -3.68 -2.39
CA LEU A 279 28.09 -2.37 -2.96
C LEU A 279 26.86 -1.70 -3.62
N MET A 280 26.13 -2.44 -4.45
CA MET A 280 24.89 -1.96 -5.08
C MET A 280 23.86 -1.53 -4.03
N ARG A 281 23.73 -2.29 -2.93
CA ARG A 281 22.80 -2.01 -1.82
C ARG A 281 23.19 -0.79 -0.99
N ARG A 282 24.45 -0.34 -1.02
CA ARG A 282 24.93 0.90 -0.37
C ARG A 282 24.67 2.17 -1.18
N ALA A 283 24.40 2.06 -2.48
CA ALA A 283 24.05 3.22 -3.31
C ALA A 283 22.74 3.86 -2.81
N THR A 284 22.61 5.19 -2.95
CA THR A 284 21.38 5.92 -2.62
C THR A 284 20.66 6.43 -3.88
N ILE A 285 19.35 6.35 -3.85
CA ILE A 285 18.45 6.75 -4.93
C ILE A 285 17.48 7.82 -4.44
N GLU A 286 16.87 8.54 -5.37
CA GLU A 286 15.69 9.35 -5.07
C GLU A 286 14.50 8.46 -4.72
N SER A 287 13.68 8.95 -3.78
CA SER A 287 12.58 8.22 -3.13
C SER A 287 11.21 8.46 -3.79
N GLY A 288 11.17 9.09 -4.96
CA GLY A 288 9.95 9.47 -5.68
C GLY A 288 9.22 10.68 -5.09
N LEU A 289 9.13 10.79 -3.77
CA LEU A 289 8.55 11.95 -3.08
C LEU A 289 9.57 13.10 -3.01
N SER A 290 9.22 14.27 -3.53
CA SER A 290 10.09 15.46 -3.62
C SER A 290 10.53 16.05 -2.27
N THR A 291 9.87 15.66 -1.17
CA THR A 291 10.17 16.08 0.20
C THR A 291 10.80 14.99 1.06
N ALA A 292 10.92 13.75 0.56
CA ALA A 292 11.49 12.64 1.31
C ALA A 292 13.01 12.54 1.08
N PRO A 293 13.81 12.10 2.07
CA PRO A 293 15.24 11.92 1.88
C PRO A 293 15.55 10.83 0.83
N ARG A 294 16.77 10.87 0.28
CA ARG A 294 17.31 9.76 -0.54
C ARG A 294 17.36 8.49 0.30
N MET A 295 16.85 7.38 -0.24
CA MET A 295 16.92 6.07 0.43
C MET A 295 18.08 5.24 -0.11
N SER A 296 18.56 4.27 0.68
CA SER A 296 19.50 3.27 0.16
C SER A 296 18.76 2.24 -0.69
N VAL A 297 19.43 1.70 -1.72
CA VAL A 297 18.93 0.54 -2.49
C VAL A 297 18.71 -0.67 -1.56
N GLY A 298 19.45 -0.79 -0.47
CA GLY A 298 19.20 -1.77 0.58
C GLY A 298 17.84 -1.63 1.25
N HIS A 299 17.39 -0.40 1.54
CA HIS A 299 16.06 -0.11 2.13
C HIS A 299 14.93 -0.32 1.13
N LEU A 300 15.13 0.07 -0.14
CA LEU A 300 14.19 -0.24 -1.23
C LEU A 300 13.92 -1.75 -1.30
N LEU A 301 15.01 -2.54 -1.30
CA LEU A 301 14.96 -4.00 -1.46
C LEU A 301 14.40 -4.74 -0.24
N ASP A 302 14.70 -4.28 0.98
CA ASP A 302 14.37 -5.05 2.19
C ASP A 302 13.05 -4.58 2.85
N THR A 303 12.75 -3.28 2.75
CA THR A 303 11.63 -2.63 3.42
C THR A 303 10.52 -2.25 2.44
N ILE A 304 10.83 -1.43 1.44
CA ILE A 304 9.83 -0.73 0.61
C ILE A 304 9.05 -1.72 -0.26
N TYR A 305 9.69 -2.61 -1.03
CA TYR A 305 8.94 -3.59 -1.83
C TYR A 305 8.03 -4.54 -1.03
N ASN A 306 8.21 -4.70 0.28
CA ASN A 306 7.25 -5.44 1.12
C ASN A 306 6.06 -4.55 1.55
N ARG A 307 6.32 -3.26 1.80
CA ARG A 307 5.34 -2.24 2.19
C ARG A 307 4.43 -1.82 1.02
N ASP A 308 5.00 -1.72 -0.17
CA ASP A 308 4.30 -1.50 -1.44
C ASP A 308 3.28 -2.61 -1.72
N LEU A 309 3.73 -3.87 -1.76
CA LEU A 309 2.82 -5.02 -1.98
C LEU A 309 1.72 -5.08 -0.91
N TRP A 310 2.04 -4.76 0.35
CA TRP A 310 1.06 -4.71 1.44
C TRP A 310 -0.02 -3.65 1.21
N MET A 311 0.36 -2.45 0.78
CA MET A 311 -0.58 -1.40 0.40
C MET A 311 -1.41 -1.83 -0.80
N HIS A 312 -0.80 -2.48 -1.79
CA HIS A 312 -1.50 -2.94 -2.98
C HIS A 312 -2.42 -4.15 -2.72
N ARG A 313 -2.11 -5.03 -1.76
CA ARG A 313 -3.07 -6.04 -1.24
C ARG A 313 -4.28 -5.37 -0.60
N LEU A 314 -4.06 -4.28 0.15
CA LEU A 314 -5.13 -3.50 0.78
C LEU A 314 -5.98 -2.75 -0.26
N ASP A 315 -5.35 -2.19 -1.30
CA ASP A 315 -6.03 -1.58 -2.45
C ASP A 315 -6.94 -2.58 -3.17
N LEU A 316 -6.40 -3.77 -3.49
CA LEU A 316 -7.14 -4.87 -4.12
C LEU A 316 -8.32 -5.31 -3.26
N ALA A 317 -8.10 -5.55 -1.97
CA ALA A 317 -9.15 -5.97 -1.04
C ALA A 317 -10.28 -4.92 -0.96
N ARG A 318 -9.93 -3.63 -0.89
CA ARG A 318 -10.91 -2.53 -0.83
C ARG A 318 -11.69 -2.33 -2.13
N ALA A 319 -11.04 -2.41 -3.29
CA ALA A 319 -11.71 -2.26 -4.59
C ALA A 319 -12.72 -3.38 -4.86
N THR A 320 -12.44 -4.58 -4.36
CA THR A 320 -13.20 -5.81 -4.67
C THR A 320 -14.19 -6.20 -3.57
N GLY A 321 -14.05 -5.61 -2.37
CA GLY A 321 -14.90 -5.91 -1.20
C GLY A 321 -14.42 -7.12 -0.39
N GLN A 322 -13.23 -7.64 -0.70
CA GLN A 322 -12.63 -8.79 -0.03
C GLN A 322 -12.09 -8.43 1.35
N SER A 323 -12.08 -9.39 2.28
CA SER A 323 -11.60 -9.15 3.65
C SER A 323 -10.08 -8.99 3.72
N PHE A 324 -9.61 -7.85 4.24
CA PHE A 324 -8.19 -7.65 4.53
C PHE A 324 -7.80 -8.32 5.86
N ALA A 325 -7.40 -9.59 5.80
CA ALA A 325 -6.87 -10.31 6.95
C ALA A 325 -5.48 -9.76 7.34
N VAL A 326 -5.26 -9.55 8.64
CA VAL A 326 -3.99 -9.07 9.22
C VAL A 326 -3.27 -10.22 9.92
N GLY A 327 -2.04 -10.51 9.53
CA GLY A 327 -1.19 -11.57 10.10
C GLY A 327 0.08 -11.06 10.78
N ASP A 328 0.86 -11.97 11.38
CA ASP A 328 2.06 -11.64 12.16
C ASP A 328 3.11 -10.83 11.39
N HIS A 329 3.22 -11.02 10.08
CA HIS A 329 4.18 -10.30 9.23
C HIS A 329 3.77 -8.84 8.97
N ASP A 330 2.46 -8.53 9.01
CA ASP A 330 1.93 -7.18 8.79
C ASP A 330 2.35 -6.22 9.89
N ARG A 331 2.43 -6.72 11.14
CA ARG A 331 2.99 -5.97 12.27
C ARG A 331 4.41 -5.50 11.99
N HIS A 332 5.24 -6.31 11.34
CA HIS A 332 6.61 -5.90 10.99
C HIS A 332 6.61 -4.78 9.94
N ILE A 333 5.69 -4.81 8.98
CA ILE A 333 5.53 -3.76 7.96
C ILE A 333 5.07 -2.45 8.61
N VAL A 334 4.14 -2.51 9.58
CA VAL A 334 3.76 -1.36 10.43
C VAL A 334 4.94 -0.83 11.23
N GLU A 335 5.69 -1.69 11.93
CA GLU A 335 6.87 -1.30 12.71
C GLU A 335 7.92 -0.58 11.84
N GLN A 336 8.15 -1.02 10.59
CA GLN A 336 9.04 -0.30 9.68
C GLN A 336 8.45 1.01 9.14
N ALA A 337 7.14 1.09 8.88
CA ALA A 337 6.51 2.33 8.45
C ALA A 337 6.54 3.41 9.56
N VAL A 338 6.33 2.99 10.81
CA VAL A 338 6.45 3.84 12.00
C VAL A 338 7.92 4.21 12.28
N ARG A 339 8.87 3.30 12.04
CA ARG A 339 10.31 3.63 12.04
C ARG A 339 10.65 4.72 11.05
N ASP A 340 10.26 4.58 9.78
CA ASP A 340 10.56 5.56 8.74
C ASP A 340 9.91 6.92 9.04
N LEU A 341 8.68 6.93 9.56
CA LEU A 341 8.00 8.14 10.04
C LEU A 341 8.81 8.87 11.11
N ALA A 342 9.34 8.15 12.10
CA ALA A 342 10.13 8.73 13.18
C ALA A 342 11.53 9.18 12.73
N LEU A 343 12.13 8.49 11.75
CA LEU A 343 13.42 8.90 11.15
C LEU A 343 13.31 10.16 10.28
N THR A 344 12.12 10.46 9.73
CA THR A 344 11.86 11.69 8.98
C THR A 344 11.14 12.78 9.79
N TRP A 345 10.87 12.55 11.08
CA TRP A 345 10.11 13.48 11.91
C TRP A 345 10.93 14.71 12.32
N SER A 346 10.43 15.90 11.97
CA SER A 346 11.02 17.20 12.31
C SER A 346 10.07 18.16 13.04
N GLU A 347 8.86 17.71 13.35
CA GLU A 347 7.82 18.47 14.06
C GLU A 347 7.89 18.16 15.57
N ALA A 348 7.01 18.75 16.38
CA ALA A 348 6.95 18.46 17.82
C ALA A 348 6.78 16.94 18.11
N PRO A 349 7.46 16.39 19.13
CA PRO A 349 7.38 14.97 19.44
C PRO A 349 5.99 14.59 19.96
N PHE A 350 5.53 13.38 19.65
CA PHE A 350 4.25 12.86 20.10
C PHE A 350 4.27 11.33 20.27
N ALA A 351 3.37 10.82 21.10
CA ALA A 351 3.16 9.40 21.28
C ALA A 351 2.06 8.90 20.31
N LEU A 352 2.37 7.87 19.54
CA LEU A 352 1.47 7.24 18.58
C LEU A 352 0.96 5.91 19.14
N GLU A 353 -0.37 5.78 19.27
CA GLU A 353 -1.05 4.53 19.60
C GLU A 353 -1.79 4.00 18.37
N LEU A 354 -1.30 2.90 17.78
CA LEU A 354 -2.04 2.20 16.73
C LEU A 354 -2.79 1.01 17.33
N THR A 355 -4.07 0.95 17.03
CA THR A 355 -4.98 -0.16 17.39
C THR A 355 -5.07 -1.19 16.26
N GLY A 356 -5.85 -2.26 16.45
CA GLY A 356 -5.93 -3.39 15.53
C GLY A 356 -4.81 -4.43 15.69
N PRO A 357 -4.82 -5.54 14.93
CA PRO A 357 -3.93 -6.68 15.17
C PRO A 357 -2.44 -6.39 14.92
N ALA A 358 -2.14 -5.49 13.98
CA ALA A 358 -0.78 -4.99 13.71
C ALA A 358 -0.41 -3.74 14.54
N GLY A 359 -1.21 -3.41 15.56
CA GLY A 359 -1.05 -2.23 16.41
C GLY A 359 0.14 -2.27 17.38
N GLY A 360 0.35 -1.15 18.05
CA GLY A 360 1.46 -0.93 18.98
C GLY A 360 1.48 0.51 19.54
N ARG A 361 2.51 0.84 20.33
CA ARG A 361 2.65 2.16 20.95
C ARG A 361 4.09 2.66 20.86
N TRP A 362 4.28 3.82 20.23
CA TRP A 362 5.60 4.35 19.92
C TRP A 362 5.74 5.84 20.25
N LEU A 363 6.97 6.29 20.47
CA LEU A 363 7.34 7.69 20.53
C LEU A 363 7.86 8.11 19.14
N ILE A 364 7.31 9.20 18.61
CA ILE A 364 7.69 9.80 17.33
C ILE A 364 8.35 11.16 17.62
N GLY A 365 9.57 11.35 17.13
CA GLY A 365 10.42 12.50 17.49
C GLY A 365 11.13 12.34 18.85
N PRO A 366 12.18 13.14 19.12
CA PRO A 366 12.95 13.05 20.35
C PRO A 366 12.34 13.85 21.51
N GLY A 367 12.45 13.33 22.73
CA GLY A 367 12.04 14.01 23.97
C GLY A 367 10.66 13.59 24.49
N GLU A 368 10.13 14.34 25.45
CA GLU A 368 8.81 14.08 26.04
C GLU A 368 7.69 14.39 25.04
N PRO A 369 6.67 13.51 24.89
CA PRO A 369 5.61 13.69 23.89
C PRO A 369 4.67 14.85 24.25
N THR A 370 4.49 15.78 23.30
CA THR A 370 3.56 16.93 23.42
C THR A 370 2.09 16.58 23.19
N ALA A 371 1.82 15.37 22.70
CA ALA A 371 0.49 14.82 22.48
C ALA A 371 0.50 13.29 22.51
N VAL A 372 -0.66 12.69 22.73
CA VAL A 372 -0.94 11.28 22.49
C VAL A 372 -1.99 11.20 21.38
N VAL A 373 -1.66 10.57 20.26
CA VAL A 373 -2.52 10.44 19.07
C VAL A 373 -2.83 8.96 18.84
N ARG A 374 -4.10 8.61 18.65
CA ARG A 374 -4.56 7.24 18.40
C ARG A 374 -5.23 7.08 17.04
N ALA A 375 -5.01 5.93 16.40
CA ALA A 375 -5.67 5.52 15.16
C ALA A 375 -5.78 3.98 15.07
N ASP A 376 -6.48 3.47 14.06
CA ASP A 376 -6.26 2.08 13.59
C ASP A 376 -4.97 2.00 12.76
N ALA A 377 -4.20 0.92 12.92
CA ALA A 377 -2.93 0.74 12.24
C ALA A 377 -3.06 0.76 10.71
N VAL A 378 -4.04 0.03 10.18
CA VAL A 378 -4.22 -0.14 8.72
C VAL A 378 -4.67 1.19 8.10
N THR A 379 -5.58 1.87 8.78
CA THR A 379 -6.16 3.15 8.38
C THR A 379 -5.12 4.28 8.42
N TYR A 380 -4.24 4.33 9.43
CA TYR A 380 -3.16 5.32 9.47
C TYR A 380 -2.07 5.05 8.42
N LEU A 381 -1.72 3.78 8.14
CA LEU A 381 -0.79 3.47 7.06
C LEU A 381 -1.31 3.93 5.68
N ARG A 382 -2.62 3.77 5.39
CA ARG A 382 -3.24 4.36 4.18
C ARG A 382 -3.09 5.88 4.12
N ALA A 383 -3.22 6.56 5.26
CA ALA A 383 -3.06 8.01 5.34
C ALA A 383 -1.61 8.47 5.12
N LEU A 384 -0.64 7.75 5.71
CA LEU A 384 0.79 7.97 5.49
C LEU A 384 1.22 7.71 4.03
N ALA A 385 0.55 6.78 3.35
CA ALA A 385 0.68 6.54 1.90
C ALA A 385 -0.05 7.58 1.03
N GLY A 386 -0.75 8.54 1.64
CA GLY A 386 -1.49 9.59 0.94
C GLY A 386 -2.83 9.17 0.33
N ARG A 387 -3.30 7.94 0.60
CA ARG A 387 -4.58 7.42 0.09
C ARG A 387 -5.79 7.92 0.86
N ASP A 388 -5.57 8.51 2.03
CA ASP A 388 -6.63 9.01 2.91
C ASP A 388 -6.20 10.32 3.62
N PRO A 389 -6.64 11.50 3.15
CA PRO A 389 -6.29 12.77 3.79
C PRO A 389 -7.14 13.09 5.04
N ASP A 390 -8.34 12.50 5.12
CA ASP A 390 -9.36 12.84 6.12
C ASP A 390 -9.40 11.84 7.30
N VAL A 391 -8.56 10.80 7.25
CA VAL A 391 -8.20 9.82 8.29
C VAL A 391 -8.68 10.15 9.72
N PRO A 392 -9.42 9.24 10.39
CA PRO A 392 -9.79 9.41 11.79
C PRO A 392 -8.57 9.24 12.70
N LEU A 393 -7.99 10.36 13.13
CA LEU A 393 -7.02 10.44 14.22
C LEU A 393 -7.70 11.01 15.46
N GLU A 394 -7.60 10.30 16.57
CA GLU A 394 -8.07 10.73 17.89
C GLU A 394 -6.92 11.46 18.62
N LEU A 395 -7.16 12.69 19.08
CA LEU A 395 -6.29 13.33 20.06
C LEU A 395 -6.70 12.87 21.46
N VAL A 396 -5.93 11.95 22.03
CA VAL A 396 -6.18 11.38 23.36
C VAL A 396 -5.83 12.39 24.46
N SER A 397 -4.76 13.15 24.24
CA SER A 397 -4.34 14.27 25.10
C SER A 397 -3.28 15.14 24.42
N GLY A 398 -3.14 16.40 24.88
CA GLY A 398 -2.06 17.30 24.49
C GLY A 398 -2.37 18.17 23.26
N SER A 399 -1.39 18.34 22.38
CA SER A 399 -1.40 19.36 21.33
C SER A 399 -2.13 18.99 20.03
N GLU A 400 -3.14 19.79 19.68
CA GLU A 400 -3.77 19.81 18.35
C GLU A 400 -2.78 20.07 17.20
N GLN A 401 -1.68 20.78 17.45
CA GLN A 401 -0.65 21.02 16.43
C GLN A 401 0.06 19.72 16.05
N ALA A 402 0.29 18.83 17.02
CA ALA A 402 0.87 17.51 16.79
C ALA A 402 -0.13 16.57 16.08
N LEU A 403 -1.43 16.62 16.42
CA LEU A 403 -2.47 15.92 15.67
C LEU A 403 -2.50 16.37 14.20
N ALA A 404 -2.46 17.68 13.96
CA ALA A 404 -2.43 18.25 12.62
C ALA A 404 -1.15 17.89 11.85
N ALA A 405 0.00 17.80 12.51
CA ALA A 405 1.24 17.32 11.91
C ALA A 405 1.14 15.83 11.54
N ALA A 406 0.64 14.97 12.44
CA ALA A 406 0.44 13.54 12.19
C ALA A 406 -0.50 13.28 10.99
N ARG A 407 -1.56 14.08 10.83
CA ARG A 407 -2.47 14.02 9.67
C ARG A 407 -1.78 14.41 8.34
N ARG A 408 -0.83 15.35 8.37
CA ARG A 408 -0.04 15.77 7.20
C ARG A 408 1.13 14.81 6.88
N ALA A 409 1.54 13.98 7.84
CA ALA A 409 2.70 13.10 7.73
C ALA A 409 2.60 12.15 6.55
N ARG A 410 3.71 11.90 5.85
CA ARG A 410 3.80 10.93 4.75
C ARG A 410 5.11 10.16 4.85
N VAL A 411 5.09 8.89 4.47
CA VAL A 411 6.31 8.09 4.24
C VAL A 411 6.23 7.44 2.86
N VAL A 412 7.36 7.00 2.33
CA VAL A 412 7.38 6.21 1.09
C VAL A 412 6.73 4.86 1.37
N PHE A 413 5.87 4.38 0.46
CA PHE A 413 5.35 3.03 0.48
C PHE A 413 6.09 2.14 -0.51
#